data_AF-A0AAQ4CWT5-F1
#
_entry.id   AF-A0AAQ4CWT5-F1
#
_cell.length_a   1.000
_cell.length_b   1.000
_cell.length_c   1.000
_cell.angle_alpha   90.00
_cell.angle_beta   90.00
_cell.angle_gamma   90.00
#
_symmetry.space_group_name_H-M   'P 1'
#
loop_
_entity.id
_entity.type
_entity.pdbx_description
1 polymer ?
#
loop_
_entity_poly.entity_id
_entity_poly.type
_entity_poly.pdbx_seq_one_letter_code
_entity_poly.pdbx_strand_id
1 'polypeptide(L)' 'MAIIISDEDKKILKRMHGRVDHILSLYKEYFDALAEFDRTGVLKIHGKVLYVKKYHENKDNYLET' A
#
# COMPACT_ATOMS: atom_id res chain seq x y z
N MET A 1 -11.75 16.35 -28.40
CA MET A 1 -12.61 16.84 -27.31
C MET A 1 -11.69 17.34 -26.21
N ALA A 2 -11.62 18.64 -25.97
CA ALA A 2 -10.80 19.19 -24.88
C ALA A 2 -11.70 19.31 -23.64
N ILE A 3 -11.33 18.64 -22.54
CA ILE A 3 -12.02 18.80 -21.26
C ILE A 3 -11.61 20.18 -20.72
N ILE A 4 -12.49 21.16 -20.82
CA ILE A 4 -12.29 22.48 -20.21
C ILE A 4 -12.62 22.34 -18.73
N ILE A 5 -11.58 22.21 -17.90
CA ILE A 5 -11.70 22.20 -16.45
C ILE A 5 -11.86 23.64 -15.98
N SER A 6 -12.95 23.94 -15.26
CA SER A 6 -13.17 25.27 -14.70
C SER A 6 -12.10 25.62 -13.65
N ASP A 7 -11.86 26.91 -13.41
CA ASP A 7 -10.88 27.32 -12.40
C ASP A 7 -11.30 26.94 -10.97
N GLU A 8 -12.61 26.76 -10.73
CA GLU A 8 -13.13 26.22 -9.47
C GLU A 8 -12.79 24.74 -9.31
N ASP A 9 -12.97 23.94 -10.36
CA ASP A 9 -12.60 22.52 -10.36
C ASP A 9 -11.09 22.35 -10.16
N LYS A 10 -10.25 23.20 -10.76
CA LYS A 10 -8.80 23.19 -10.51
C LYS A 10 -8.45 23.47 -9.05
N LYS A 11 -9.17 24.39 -8.39
CA LYS A 11 -8.98 24.67 -6.95
C LYS A 11 -9.38 23.47 -6.11
N ILE A 12 -10.49 22.81 -6.43
CA ILE A 12 -10.92 21.59 -5.74
C ILE A 12 -9.87 20.48 -5.90
N LEU A 13 -9.42 20.23 -7.12
CA LEU A 13 -8.41 19.23 -7.44
C LEU A 13 -7.10 19.50 -6.67
N LYS A 14 -6.64 20.75 -6.63
CA LYS A 14 -5.44 21.14 -5.86
C LYS A 14 -5.58 20.85 -4.36
N ARG A 15 -6.75 21.13 -3.77
CA ARG A 15 -7.02 20.81 -2.35
C ARG A 15 -7.05 19.30 -2.11
N MET A 16 -7.62 18.54 -3.04
CA MET A 16 -7.65 17.08 -2.95
C MET A 16 -6.24 16.49 -3.00
N HIS A 17 -5.39 16.95 -3.92
CA HIS A 17 -3.99 16.55 -3.97
C HIS A 17 -3.27 16.82 -2.65
N GLY A 18 -3.39 18.03 -2.10
CA GLY A 18 -2.75 18.36 -0.82
C GLY A 18 -3.21 17.48 0.35
N ARG A 19 -4.48 17.04 0.36
CA ARG A 19 -4.99 16.10 1.37
C ARG A 19 -4.39 14.70 1.20
N VAL A 20 -4.32 14.21 -0.04
CA VAL A 20 -3.74 12.90 -0.36
C VAL A 20 -2.25 12.89 -0.02
N ASP A 21 -1.51 13.91 -0.43
CA ASP A 21 -0.08 14.05 -0.13
C ASP A 21 0.17 14.06 1.38
N HIS A 22 -0.67 14.77 2.14
CA HIS A 22 -0.58 14.80 3.59
C HIS A 22 -0.81 13.41 4.22
N ILE A 23 -1.84 12.67 3.79
CA ILE A 23 -2.12 11.31 4.27
C ILE A 23 -0.97 10.37 3.92
N LEU A 24 -0.50 10.40 2.68
CA LEU A 24 0.62 9.55 2.24
C LEU A 24 1.89 9.86 3.02
N SER A 25 2.18 11.14 3.28
CA SER A 25 3.31 11.54 4.11
C SER A 25 3.17 11.07 5.55
N LEU A 26 1.97 11.19 6.14
CA LEU A 26 1.73 10.84 7.55
C LEU A 26 1.85 9.33 7.79
N TYR A 27 1.38 8.53 6.84
CA TYR A 27 1.35 7.06 6.95
C TYR A 27 2.40 6.36 6.08
N LYS A 28 3.41 7.09 5.61
CA LYS A 28 4.44 6.55 4.70
C LYS A 28 5.05 5.25 5.21
N GLU A 29 5.41 5.21 6.50
CA GLU A 29 6.00 4.02 7.12
C GLU A 29 5.09 2.79 7.04
N TYR A 30 3.77 2.97 7.20
CA TYR A 30 2.81 1.88 7.08
C TYR A 30 2.73 1.37 5.65
N PHE A 31 2.75 2.26 4.66
CA PHE A 31 2.75 1.88 3.25
C PHE A 31 4.06 1.16 2.86
N ASP A 32 5.20 1.68 3.31
CA ASP A 32 6.52 1.06 3.09
C ASP A 32 6.59 -0.33 3.75
N ALA A 33 6.07 -0.46 4.98
CA ALA A 33 5.98 -1.73 5.70
C ALA A 33 5.11 -2.77 4.98
N LEU A 34 3.97 -2.36 4.41
CA LEU A 34 3.11 -3.25 3.63
C LEU A 34 3.81 -3.69 2.33
N ALA A 35 4.53 -2.78 1.66
CA ALA A 35 5.31 -3.12 0.47
C ALA A 35 6.49 -4.06 0.79
N GLU A 36 7.17 -3.89 1.92
CA GLU A 36 8.19 -4.82 2.39
C GLU A 36 7.58 -6.19 2.73
N PHE A 37 6.43 -6.21 3.39
CA PHE A 37 5.73 -7.45 3.72
C PHE A 37 5.33 -8.25 2.47
N ASP A 38 4.83 -7.60 1.42
CA ASP A 38 4.48 -8.28 0.17
C ASP A 38 5.69 -9.00 -0.46
N ARG A 39 6.88 -8.38 -0.38
CA ARG A 39 8.13 -8.93 -0.92
C ARG A 39 8.77 -10.00 -0.03
N THR A 40 8.70 -9.81 1.28
CA THR A 40 9.51 -10.60 2.24
C THR A 40 8.69 -11.53 3.12
N GLY A 41 7.38 -11.33 3.18
CA GLY A 41 6.50 -11.96 4.15
C GLY A 41 6.67 -11.44 5.58
N VAL A 42 7.46 -10.39 5.84
CA VAL A 42 7.68 -9.85 7.19
C VAL A 42 7.11 -8.44 7.32
N LEU A 43 6.14 -8.26 8.22
CA LEU A 43 5.53 -6.97 8.53
C LEU A 43 6.27 -6.35 9.72
N LYS A 44 6.88 -5.18 9.49
CA LYS A 44 7.59 -4.43 10.53
C LYS A 44 7.08 -3.00 10.58
N ILE A 45 6.76 -2.50 11.76
CA ILE A 45 6.38 -1.11 11.99
C ILE A 45 7.15 -0.62 13.22
N HIS A 46 7.74 0.58 13.14
CA HIS A 46 8.58 1.17 14.17
C HIS A 46 9.72 0.24 14.63
N GLY A 47 10.32 -0.49 13.69
CA GLY A 47 11.38 -1.46 13.94
C GLY A 47 10.92 -2.74 14.66
N LYS A 48 9.62 -2.88 14.96
CA LYS A 48 9.06 -4.07 15.61
C LYS A 48 8.43 -4.99 14.58
N VAL A 49 8.81 -6.27 14.61
CA VAL A 49 8.15 -7.31 13.81
C VAL A 49 6.77 -7.57 14.40
N LEU A 50 5.72 -7.34 13.61
CA LEU A 50 4.33 -7.57 14.01
C LEU A 50 3.80 -8.89 13.47
N TYR A 51 4.21 -9.28 12.27
CA TYR A 51 3.72 -10.47 11.61
C TYR A 51 4.78 -11.06 10.68
N VAL A 52 4.83 -12.38 10.62
CA VAL A 52 5.65 -13.13 9.67
C VAL A 52 4.74 -14.13 8.98
N LYS A 53 4.61 -14.01 7.65
CA LYS A 53 3.88 -14.94 6.80
C LYS A 53 4.55 -16.31 6.93
N LYS A 54 3.85 -17.26 7.54
CA LYS A 54 4.26 -18.66 7.49
C LYS A 54 3.90 -19.18 6.12
N TYR A 55 4.90 -19.52 5.32
CA TYR A 55 4.69 -20.43 4.21
C TYR A 55 4.42 -21.79 4.85
N HIS A 56 3.18 -22.28 4.78
CA HIS A 56 2.96 -23.71 4.93
C HIS A 56 3.71 -24.35 3.76
N GLU A 57 4.86 -24.96 4.03
CA GLU A 57 5.37 -26.01 3.15
C GLU A 57 4.26 -27.06 3.12
N ASN A 58 3.44 -27.05 2.07
CA ASN A 58 2.67 -28.22 1.70
C ASN A 58 3.68 -29.30 1.30
N LYS A 59 4.24 -29.98 2.30
CA LYS A 59 4.59 -31.38 2.15
C LYS A 59 3.27 -32.11 2.03
N ASP A 60 2.78 -32.26 0.80
CA ASP A 60 1.97 -33.40 0.40
C ASP A 60 1.93 -33.47 -1.14
N ASN A 61 2.71 -34.41 -1.65
CA ASN A 61 2.38 -35.16 -2.86
C ASN A 61 0.99 -35.79 -2.67
N TYR A 62 0.01 -35.37 -3.48
CA TYR A 62 -1.05 -36.23 -3.98
C TYR A 62 -1.26 -35.79 -5.43
N LEU A 63 -0.62 -36.49 -6.38
CA LEU A 63 -1.17 -37.63 -7.11
C LEU A 63 -2.44 -37.28 -7.89
N GLU A 64 -2.33 -37.54 -9.19
CA GLU A 64 -3.39 -37.74 -10.17
C GLU A 64 -4.73 -38.17 -9.57
N THR A 65 -5.80 -37.50 -10.00
CA THR A 65 -7.03 -38.14 -10.50
C THR A 65 -7.82 -37.14 -11.33
#